data_AF-A0AAV1D3N7-F1
#
_entry.id   AF-A0AAV1D3N7-F1
#
_cell.length_a   1.000
_cell.length_b   1.000
_cell.length_c   1.000
_cell.angle_alpha   90.00
_cell.angle_beta   90.00
_cell.angle_gamma   90.00
#
_symmetry.space_group_name_H-M   'P 1'
#
loop_
_entity.id
_entity.type
_entity.pdbx_description
1 polymer ?
#
loop_
_entity_poly.entity_id
_entity_poly.type
_entity_poly.pdbx_seq_one_letter_code
_entity_poly.pdbx_strand_id
1 'polypeptide(L)'
;MGVTDEVLTEEHKIEIRRYFYNHQNADGGWGLHIEGHSVMFCTVLTYVSLRLLGESSADGDGAMRNARSWIIDRGGATFIPSWGKFWLSVLGVYEWDGNNPLLPELWLLPYILPIHPGHWNSARDQCAKEDLYFPHTRVHEILSSSLHNVVEPLLKKWPLSKLRDRALTMVMDHIHHEDTSTHYLCLGPLNKVLNMICCWVENPNSKAVKCHLARIKDYLWVAEDGMKMKGYNGTQLWDTAFSVQAIVASNLPNEYGRS
;
A
#
# COMPACT_ATOMS: atom_id res chain seq x y z
N MET A 1 -8.75 9.76 21.42
CA MET A 1 -7.36 9.48 20.99
C MET A 1 -7.40 8.27 20.11
N GLY A 2 -6.92 8.39 18.88
CA GLY A 2 -6.90 7.30 17.90
C GLY A 2 -5.64 6.46 18.05
N VAL A 3 -5.64 5.24 17.49
CA VAL A 3 -4.47 4.33 17.45
C VAL A 3 -3.24 5.00 16.81
N THR A 4 -3.45 5.97 15.92
CA THR A 4 -2.40 6.81 15.32
C THR A 4 -1.60 7.61 16.35
N ASP A 5 -2.24 8.07 17.43
CA ASP A 5 -1.62 8.92 18.46
C ASP A 5 -0.69 8.12 19.39
N GLU A 6 -0.85 6.80 19.46
CA GLU A 6 0.01 5.90 20.25
C GLU A 6 1.31 5.54 19.51
N VAL A 7 1.32 5.66 18.18
CA VAL A 7 2.42 5.20 17.31
C VAL A 7 3.22 6.38 16.77
N LEU A 8 2.53 7.41 16.31
CA LEU A 8 3.12 8.62 15.71
C LEU A 8 3.01 9.77 16.71
N THR A 9 4.17 10.32 17.10
CA THR A 9 4.20 11.54 17.89
C THR A 9 3.75 12.73 17.05
N GLU A 10 3.46 13.86 17.67
CA GLU A 10 3.07 15.07 16.94
C GLU A 10 4.17 15.53 15.97
N GLU A 11 5.45 15.37 16.33
CA GLU A 11 6.59 15.69 15.46
C GLU A 11 6.61 14.79 14.22
N HIS A 12 6.29 13.50 14.37
CA HIS A 12 6.14 12.61 13.21
C HIS A 12 5.02 13.10 12.29
N LYS A 13 3.86 13.47 12.84
CA LYS A 13 2.74 13.97 12.04
C LYS A 13 3.07 15.28 11.34
N ILE A 14 3.79 16.19 12.00
CA ILE A 14 4.26 17.45 11.39
C ILE A 14 5.19 17.16 10.21
N GLU A 15 6.21 16.31 10.40
CA GLU A 15 7.17 16.03 9.32
C GLU A 15 6.57 15.20 8.18
N ILE A 16 5.60 14.32 8.46
CA ILE A 16 4.87 13.58 7.41
C ILE A 16 4.00 14.55 6.58
N ARG A 17 3.29 15.47 7.23
CA ARG A 17 2.52 16.52 6.52
C ARG A 17 3.43 17.38 5.67
N ARG A 18 4.58 17.80 6.22
CA ARG A 18 5.60 18.57 5.50
C ARG A 18 6.09 17.83 4.25
N TYR A 19 6.34 16.53 4.36
CA TYR A 19 6.69 15.69 3.20
C TYR A 19 5.62 15.70 2.12
N PHE A 20 4.35 15.46 2.49
CA PHE A 20 3.27 15.49 1.52
C PHE A 20 3.13 16.85 0.84
N TYR A 21 3.20 17.95 1.59
CA TYR A 21 3.09 19.29 1.01
C TYR A 21 4.25 19.67 0.09
N ASN A 22 5.48 19.27 0.42
CA ASN A 22 6.65 19.53 -0.43
C ASN A 22 6.60 18.80 -1.78
N HIS A 23 5.86 17.70 -1.87
CA HIS A 23 5.75 16.87 -3.07
C HIS A 23 4.40 16.99 -3.79
N GLN A 24 3.59 17.99 -3.43
CA GLN A 24 2.40 18.30 -4.22
C GLN A 24 2.82 18.97 -5.53
N ASN A 25 2.33 18.44 -6.64
CA ASN A 25 2.56 19.03 -7.95
C ASN A 25 1.81 20.37 -8.09
N ALA A 26 2.27 21.22 -9.02
CA ALA A 26 1.65 22.52 -9.28
C ALA A 26 0.17 22.44 -9.71
N ASP A 27 -0.28 21.29 -10.22
CA ASP A 27 -1.68 21.05 -10.56
C ASP A 27 -2.55 20.67 -9.36
N GLY A 28 -1.97 20.48 -8.17
CA GLY A 28 -2.64 20.12 -6.93
C GLY A 28 -2.68 18.61 -6.63
N GLY A 29 -2.15 17.76 -7.51
CA GLY A 29 -2.10 16.32 -7.30
C GLY A 29 -0.74 15.79 -6.81
N TRP A 30 -0.63 14.46 -6.71
CA TRP A 30 0.61 13.74 -6.40
C TRP A 30 0.86 12.61 -7.39
N GLY A 31 2.13 12.40 -7.74
CA GLY A 31 2.57 11.33 -8.63
C GLY A 31 2.78 9.99 -7.95
N LEU A 32 2.99 8.94 -8.77
CA LEU A 32 3.39 7.59 -8.28
C LEU A 32 4.74 7.59 -7.56
N HIS A 33 5.59 8.55 -7.91
CA HIS A 33 6.85 8.87 -7.26
C HIS A 33 7.03 10.39 -7.30
N ILE A 34 8.02 10.91 -6.57
CA ILE A 34 8.23 12.36 -6.37
C ILE A 34 8.47 13.16 -7.67
N GLU A 35 9.03 12.52 -8.70
CA GLU A 35 9.23 13.12 -10.03
C GLU A 35 8.07 12.87 -11.01
N GLY A 36 7.03 12.15 -10.57
CA GLY A 36 5.93 11.72 -11.42
C GLY A 36 4.84 12.77 -11.56
N HIS A 37 4.18 12.80 -12.71
CA HIS A 37 2.95 13.55 -12.89
C HIS A 37 1.84 13.04 -11.98
N SER A 38 0.89 13.92 -11.64
CA SER A 38 -0.22 13.61 -10.76
C SER A 38 -1.09 12.48 -11.29
N VAL A 39 -1.38 11.52 -10.42
CA VAL A 39 -2.20 10.32 -10.68
C VAL A 39 -3.33 10.26 -9.67
N MET A 40 -4.47 9.64 -10.03
CA MET A 40 -5.63 9.50 -9.15
C MET A 40 -5.28 8.70 -7.89
N PHE A 41 -4.49 7.65 -8.05
CA PHE A 41 -4.02 6.78 -6.97
C PHE A 41 -3.35 7.56 -5.83
N CYS A 42 -2.21 8.19 -6.11
CA CYS A 42 -1.46 8.89 -5.08
C CYS A 42 -2.16 10.17 -4.63
N THR A 43 -2.89 10.87 -5.51
CA THR A 43 -3.61 12.08 -5.11
C THR A 43 -4.69 11.77 -4.08
N VAL A 44 -5.50 10.73 -4.29
CA VAL A 44 -6.54 10.33 -3.34
C VAL A 44 -5.93 9.79 -2.04
N LEU A 45 -4.92 8.92 -2.14
CA LEU A 45 -4.30 8.34 -0.94
C LEU A 45 -3.60 9.40 -0.07
N THR A 46 -2.89 10.34 -0.69
CA THR A 46 -2.22 11.43 0.04
C THR A 46 -3.25 12.39 0.64
N TYR A 47 -4.30 12.76 -0.10
CA TYR A 47 -5.38 13.59 0.42
C TYR A 47 -6.04 12.93 1.65
N VAL A 48 -6.40 11.65 1.57
CA VAL A 48 -6.99 10.90 2.68
C VAL A 48 -6.00 10.79 3.85
N SER A 49 -4.71 10.58 3.58
CA SER A 49 -3.68 10.53 4.62
C SER A 49 -3.55 11.87 5.36
N LEU A 50 -3.56 13.00 4.65
CA LEU A 50 -3.59 14.34 5.25
C LEU A 50 -4.84 14.55 6.11
N ARG A 51 -6.02 14.10 5.65
CA ARG A 51 -7.26 14.13 6.46
C ARG A 51 -7.15 13.30 7.74
N LEU A 52 -6.53 12.13 7.68
CA LEU A 52 -6.30 11.26 8.85
C LEU A 52 -5.25 11.85 9.81
N LEU A 53 -4.33 12.66 9.31
CA LEU A 53 -3.35 13.43 10.11
C LEU A 53 -3.94 14.73 10.70
N GLY A 54 -5.24 14.98 10.51
CA GLY A 54 -5.96 16.10 11.12
C GLY A 54 -6.14 17.32 10.23
N GLU A 55 -5.67 17.30 8.97
CA GLU A 55 -5.86 18.44 8.06
C GLU A 55 -7.34 18.57 7.65
N SER A 56 -7.84 19.80 7.72
CA SER A 56 -9.13 20.20 7.19
C SER A 56 -9.04 20.46 5.67
N SER A 57 -10.19 20.58 5.00
CA SER A 57 -10.21 20.97 3.58
C SER A 57 -9.75 22.41 3.31
N ALA A 58 -9.60 23.23 4.35
CA ALA A 58 -9.14 24.61 4.25
C ALA A 58 -7.64 24.77 4.54
N ASP A 59 -6.97 23.72 5.03
CA ASP A 59 -5.59 23.77 5.49
C ASP A 59 -4.58 23.60 4.34
N GLY A 60 -3.29 23.66 4.66
CA GLY A 60 -2.19 23.50 3.71
C GLY A 60 -2.06 24.65 2.70
N ASP A 61 -2.46 25.88 3.07
CA ASP A 61 -2.39 27.06 2.19
C ASP A 61 -3.03 26.84 0.81
N GLY A 62 -4.18 26.17 0.79
CA GLY A 62 -4.90 25.82 -0.43
C GLY A 62 -4.53 24.47 -1.05
N ALA A 63 -3.47 23.81 -0.60
CA ALA A 63 -3.06 22.47 -1.04
C ALA A 63 -4.22 21.46 -0.97
N MET A 64 -4.92 21.40 0.17
CA MET A 64 -6.05 20.47 0.36
C MET A 64 -7.23 20.77 -0.56
N ARG A 65 -7.48 22.06 -0.86
CA ARG A 65 -8.53 22.47 -1.77
C ARG A 65 -8.19 22.11 -3.21
N ASN A 66 -6.95 22.37 -3.62
CA ASN A 66 -6.47 22.08 -4.97
C ASN A 66 -6.49 20.57 -5.24
N ALA A 67 -6.01 19.76 -4.29
CA ALA A 67 -6.09 18.31 -4.34
C ALA A 67 -7.53 17.81 -4.51
N ARG A 68 -8.46 18.34 -3.71
CA ARG A 68 -9.88 17.97 -3.79
C ARG A 68 -10.48 18.34 -5.14
N SER A 69 -10.17 19.53 -5.67
CA SER A 69 -10.61 19.93 -7.02
C SER A 69 -10.06 18.96 -8.06
N TRP A 70 -8.75 18.72 -8.03
CA TRP A 70 -8.06 17.82 -8.96
C TRP A 70 -8.70 16.44 -9.02
N ILE A 71 -9.07 15.87 -7.85
CA ILE A 71 -9.76 14.57 -7.73
C ILE A 71 -11.16 14.64 -8.35
N ILE A 72 -11.97 15.64 -7.99
CA ILE A 72 -13.36 15.77 -8.46
C ILE A 72 -13.41 16.00 -9.97
N ASP A 73 -12.52 16.85 -10.49
CA ASP A 73 -12.45 17.21 -11.91
C ASP A 73 -12.10 16.01 -12.81
N ARG A 74 -11.55 14.93 -12.23
CA ARG A 74 -11.18 13.68 -12.93
C ARG A 74 -12.10 12.50 -12.61
N GLY A 75 -13.33 12.77 -12.19
CA GLY A 75 -14.36 11.76 -11.94
C GLY A 75 -14.43 11.25 -10.51
N GLY A 76 -13.58 11.77 -9.62
CA GLY A 76 -13.61 11.45 -8.20
C GLY A 76 -12.87 10.16 -7.83
N ALA A 77 -12.87 9.86 -6.52
CA ALA A 77 -12.16 8.71 -5.95
C ALA A 77 -12.70 7.34 -6.43
N THR A 78 -13.82 7.29 -7.14
CA THR A 78 -14.34 6.04 -7.74
C THR A 78 -13.46 5.50 -8.87
N PHE A 79 -12.66 6.36 -9.51
CA PHE A 79 -11.71 6.01 -10.57
C PHE A 79 -10.33 5.62 -10.06
N ILE A 80 -10.13 5.58 -8.74
CA ILE A 80 -8.86 5.14 -8.16
C ILE A 80 -8.55 3.69 -8.57
N PRO A 81 -7.28 3.31 -8.80
CA PRO A 81 -6.92 1.92 -9.13
C PRO A 81 -7.31 0.91 -8.04
N SER A 82 -7.28 -0.38 -8.37
CA SER A 82 -7.71 -1.49 -7.50
C SER A 82 -7.06 -1.48 -6.11
N TRP A 83 -5.76 -1.21 -6.03
CA TRP A 83 -5.06 -1.04 -4.75
C TRP A 83 -5.59 0.12 -3.91
N GLY A 84 -6.01 1.20 -4.57
CA GLY A 84 -6.60 2.35 -3.90
C GLY A 84 -8.01 2.05 -3.40
N LYS A 85 -8.83 1.37 -4.21
CA LYS A 85 -10.16 0.89 -3.79
C LYS A 85 -10.05 0.02 -2.54
N PHE A 86 -9.05 -0.87 -2.51
CA PHE A 86 -8.78 -1.73 -1.35
C PHE A 86 -8.52 -0.89 -0.09
N TRP A 87 -7.58 0.07 -0.15
CA TRP A 87 -7.24 0.90 0.99
C TRP A 87 -8.42 1.77 1.47
N LEU A 88 -9.20 2.32 0.55
CA LEU A 88 -10.41 3.09 0.90
C LEU A 88 -11.49 2.20 1.53
N SER A 89 -11.60 0.92 1.13
CA SER A 89 -12.52 -0.03 1.75
C SER A 89 -12.08 -0.48 3.13
N VAL A 90 -10.78 -0.67 3.36
CA VAL A 90 -10.23 -0.90 4.71
C VAL A 90 -10.59 0.26 5.64
N LEU A 91 -10.55 1.50 5.14
CA LEU A 91 -10.95 2.70 5.89
C LEU A 91 -12.47 2.88 6.01
N GLY A 92 -13.29 2.05 5.37
CA GLY A 92 -14.74 2.13 5.41
C GLY A 92 -15.35 3.29 4.58
N VAL A 93 -14.56 3.92 3.70
CA VAL A 93 -15.00 5.04 2.84
C VAL A 93 -15.23 4.62 1.39
N TYR A 94 -15.13 3.32 1.10
CA TYR A 94 -15.44 2.71 -0.19
C TYR A 94 -16.06 1.34 0.02
N GLU A 95 -17.12 1.00 -0.72
CA GLU A 95 -17.81 -0.29 -0.55
C GLU A 95 -16.94 -1.46 -1.03
N TRP A 96 -16.85 -2.52 -0.22
CA TRP A 96 -16.09 -3.73 -0.57
C TRP A 96 -16.56 -4.37 -1.89
N ASP A 97 -17.84 -4.25 -2.23
CA ASP A 97 -18.40 -4.75 -3.50
C ASP A 97 -17.83 -4.04 -4.74
N GLY A 98 -17.31 -2.82 -4.58
CA GLY A 98 -16.61 -2.08 -5.64
C GLY A 98 -15.18 -2.55 -5.89
N ASN A 99 -14.63 -3.40 -5.01
CA ASN A 99 -13.33 -4.02 -5.23
C ASN A 99 -13.45 -5.25 -6.11
N ASN A 100 -12.32 -5.61 -6.72
CA ASN A 100 -12.11 -6.92 -7.30
C ASN A 100 -11.91 -7.96 -6.19
N PRO A 101 -12.73 -9.01 -6.05
CA PRO A 101 -12.49 -10.01 -5.02
C PRO A 101 -11.11 -10.62 -5.13
N LEU A 102 -10.48 -10.64 -3.98
CA LEU A 102 -9.29 -11.41 -3.72
C LEU A 102 -9.83 -12.76 -3.25
N LEU A 103 -9.72 -13.78 -4.10
CA LEU A 103 -10.18 -15.13 -3.78
C LEU A 103 -9.05 -15.89 -3.08
N PRO A 104 -9.00 -15.92 -1.73
CA PRO A 104 -7.96 -16.66 -1.00
C PRO A 104 -7.93 -18.14 -1.37
N GLU A 105 -9.05 -18.71 -1.85
CA GLU A 105 -9.17 -20.10 -2.26
C GLU A 105 -8.26 -20.47 -3.44
N LEU A 106 -7.79 -19.49 -4.21
CA LEU A 106 -6.87 -19.74 -5.32
C LEU A 106 -5.45 -20.08 -4.85
N TRP A 107 -5.12 -19.77 -3.60
CA TRP A 107 -3.91 -20.29 -2.94
C TRP A 107 -3.95 -21.80 -2.72
N LEU A 108 -5.12 -22.44 -2.80
CA LEU A 108 -5.26 -23.89 -2.72
C LEU A 108 -5.07 -24.61 -4.07
N LEU A 109 -4.91 -23.87 -5.19
CA LEU A 109 -4.74 -24.48 -6.50
C LEU A 109 -3.27 -24.85 -6.78
N PRO A 110 -3.01 -25.98 -7.48
CA PRO A 110 -1.70 -26.26 -8.06
C PRO A 110 -1.30 -25.15 -9.05
N TYR A 111 -0.04 -24.68 -8.97
CA TYR A 111 0.55 -23.58 -9.76
C TYR A 111 0.40 -23.71 -11.29
N ILE A 112 0.06 -24.89 -11.80
CA ILE A 112 -0.02 -25.21 -13.24
C ILE A 112 -1.38 -24.81 -13.84
N LEU A 113 -2.37 -24.44 -13.01
CA LEU A 113 -3.73 -24.16 -13.48
C LEU A 113 -3.95 -22.70 -13.89
N PRO A 114 -4.52 -22.44 -15.09
CA PRO A 114 -4.73 -21.10 -15.65
C PRO A 114 -5.89 -20.30 -15.01
N ILE A 115 -6.47 -20.79 -13.90
CA ILE A 115 -7.65 -20.28 -13.19
C ILE A 115 -7.30 -19.49 -11.91
N HIS A 116 -6.03 -19.17 -11.73
CA HIS A 116 -5.51 -18.23 -10.72
C HIS A 116 -6.09 -16.80 -10.96
N PRO A 117 -6.33 -15.96 -9.93
CA PRO A 117 -7.42 -14.97 -9.90
C PRO A 117 -7.20 -13.77 -10.82
N GLY A 118 -8.19 -13.50 -11.65
CA GLY A 118 -8.35 -12.20 -12.33
C GLY A 118 -9.68 -12.22 -13.06
N HIS A 119 -10.81 -11.80 -12.46
CA HIS A 119 -11.32 -10.44 -12.05
C HIS A 119 -12.57 -9.68 -12.69
N TRP A 120 -13.82 -10.13 -12.55
CA TRP A 120 -15.07 -9.37 -12.48
C TRP A 120 -15.79 -8.48 -13.59
N ASN A 121 -16.41 -7.34 -13.15
CA ASN A 121 -17.75 -6.73 -13.38
C ASN A 121 -17.67 -5.16 -13.39
N SER A 122 -18.65 -4.43 -13.94
CA SER A 122 -18.48 -3.09 -14.60
C SER A 122 -17.98 -1.82 -13.83
N ALA A 123 -18.00 -1.71 -12.50
CA ALA A 123 -17.34 -0.60 -11.78
C ALA A 123 -15.87 -0.88 -11.41
N ARG A 124 -15.46 -2.14 -11.55
CA ARG A 124 -14.09 -2.58 -11.29
C ARG A 124 -13.12 -2.16 -12.37
N ASP A 125 -13.61 -2.17 -13.60
CA ASP A 125 -12.83 -1.86 -14.79
C ASP A 125 -12.61 -0.34 -14.94
N GLN A 126 -13.19 0.46 -14.04
CA GLN A 126 -12.95 1.88 -13.98
C GLN A 126 -11.64 2.15 -13.27
N CYS A 127 -10.69 2.71 -14.02
CA CYS A 127 -9.40 3.23 -13.58
C CYS A 127 -9.17 4.55 -14.32
N ALA A 128 -8.65 5.56 -13.63
CA ALA A 128 -8.23 6.80 -14.28
C ALA A 128 -7.23 6.50 -15.40
N LYS A 129 -7.33 7.22 -16.52
CA LYS A 129 -6.50 6.92 -17.71
C LYS A 129 -5.03 7.15 -17.43
N GLU A 130 -4.74 8.14 -16.60
CA GLU A 130 -3.41 8.54 -16.13
C GLU A 130 -2.74 7.47 -15.27
N ASP A 131 -3.53 6.59 -14.64
CA ASP A 131 -3.06 5.55 -13.73
C ASP A 131 -2.93 4.19 -14.43
N LEU A 132 -3.47 4.06 -15.64
CA LEU A 132 -3.53 2.80 -16.37
C LEU A 132 -2.24 2.54 -17.16
N TYR A 133 -1.21 2.08 -16.47
CA TYR A 133 0.07 1.73 -17.11
C TYR A 133 -0.04 0.46 -17.97
N PHE A 134 -0.80 -0.53 -17.50
CA PHE A 134 -1.07 -1.78 -18.22
C PHE A 134 -2.59 -1.96 -18.39
N PRO A 135 -3.13 -1.81 -19.61
CA PRO A 135 -4.56 -1.97 -19.83
C PRO A 135 -4.99 -3.42 -19.66
N HIS A 136 -6.20 -3.62 -19.13
CA HIS A 136 -6.79 -4.95 -19.03
C HIS A 136 -6.98 -5.56 -20.42
N THR A 137 -6.78 -6.87 -20.52
CA THR A 137 -7.07 -7.63 -21.74
C THR A 137 -8.49 -8.18 -21.70
N ARG A 138 -9.11 -8.44 -22.86
CA ARG A 138 -10.45 -9.06 -22.93
C ARG A 138 -10.52 -10.44 -22.27
N VAL A 139 -9.42 -11.20 -22.30
CA VAL A 139 -9.35 -12.50 -21.62
C VAL A 139 -9.40 -12.30 -20.11
N HIS A 140 -8.64 -11.31 -19.61
CA HIS A 140 -8.71 -10.90 -18.21
C HIS A 140 -10.16 -10.58 -17.87
N GLU A 141 -10.84 -9.64 -18.56
CA GLU A 141 -12.23 -9.21 -18.33
C GLU A 141 -13.32 -10.32 -18.35
N ILE A 142 -13.09 -11.45 -19.03
CA ILE A 142 -14.04 -12.58 -19.05
C ILE A 142 -13.87 -13.52 -17.85
N LEU A 143 -12.64 -13.95 -17.57
CA LEU A 143 -12.30 -14.89 -16.48
C LEU A 143 -12.85 -14.39 -15.15
N SER A 144 -12.48 -13.17 -14.92
CA SER A 144 -13.23 -12.14 -14.32
C SER A 144 -14.69 -12.30 -13.96
N SER A 145 -15.59 -11.90 -14.86
CA SER A 145 -17.01 -11.81 -14.55
C SER A 145 -17.54 -13.13 -13.99
N SER A 146 -16.97 -14.24 -14.47
CA SER A 146 -17.25 -15.60 -14.03
C SER A 146 -16.94 -15.83 -12.55
N LEU A 147 -15.79 -15.35 -12.07
CA LEU A 147 -15.43 -15.47 -10.65
C LEU A 147 -16.42 -14.69 -9.74
N HIS A 148 -16.96 -13.56 -10.19
CA HIS A 148 -17.93 -12.79 -9.41
C HIS A 148 -19.30 -13.39 -9.35
N ASN A 149 -19.86 -13.63 -10.52
CA ASN A 149 -21.28 -13.86 -10.61
C ASN A 149 -21.60 -15.34 -10.33
N VAL A 150 -20.58 -16.20 -10.40
CA VAL A 150 -20.72 -17.65 -10.22
C VAL A 150 -19.92 -18.12 -9.01
N VAL A 151 -18.60 -17.93 -9.01
CA VAL A 151 -17.72 -18.59 -8.01
C VAL A 151 -17.88 -17.97 -6.62
N GLU A 152 -17.92 -16.66 -6.49
CA GLU A 152 -18.04 -15.96 -5.20
C GLU A 152 -19.35 -16.31 -4.45
N PRO A 153 -20.55 -16.29 -5.06
CA PRO A 153 -21.78 -16.75 -4.42
C PRO A 153 -21.76 -18.23 -4.02
N LEU A 154 -21.06 -19.08 -4.79
CA LEU A 154 -20.92 -20.50 -4.49
C LEU A 154 -20.00 -20.72 -3.29
N LEU A 155 -18.84 -20.06 -3.27
CA LEU A 155 -17.86 -20.14 -2.17
C LEU A 155 -18.39 -19.55 -0.85
N LYS A 156 -19.31 -18.59 -0.89
CA LYS A 156 -20.00 -18.09 0.32
C LYS A 156 -21.02 -19.08 0.90
N LYS A 157 -21.46 -20.07 0.13
CA LYS A 157 -22.50 -21.03 0.54
C LYS A 157 -21.88 -22.33 1.03
N TRP A 158 -22.55 -22.95 2.00
CA TRP A 158 -22.20 -24.28 2.45
C TRP A 158 -22.42 -25.31 1.32
N PRO A 159 -21.52 -26.29 1.10
CA PRO A 159 -20.34 -26.61 1.91
C PRO A 159 -19.04 -25.92 1.46
N LEU A 160 -19.05 -25.19 0.34
CA LEU A 160 -17.86 -24.58 -0.26
C LEU A 160 -17.24 -23.48 0.61
N SER A 161 -18.02 -22.86 1.50
CA SER A 161 -17.52 -21.94 2.51
C SER A 161 -16.44 -22.55 3.41
N LYS A 162 -16.41 -23.88 3.60
CA LYS A 162 -15.32 -24.56 4.32
C LYS A 162 -13.97 -24.47 3.60
N LEU A 163 -13.97 -24.38 2.26
CA LEU A 163 -12.74 -24.15 1.49
C LEU A 163 -12.21 -22.75 1.72
N ARG A 164 -13.10 -21.76 1.81
CA ARG A 164 -12.76 -20.38 2.17
C ARG A 164 -12.11 -20.31 3.54
N ASP A 165 -12.74 -20.93 4.55
CA ASP A 165 -12.22 -20.96 5.91
C ASP A 165 -10.81 -21.59 5.94
N ARG A 166 -10.63 -22.73 5.26
CA ARG A 166 -9.33 -23.40 5.16
C ARG A 166 -8.28 -22.56 4.44
N ALA A 167 -8.67 -21.87 3.36
CA ALA A 167 -7.77 -20.99 2.62
C ALA A 167 -7.34 -19.79 3.48
N LEU A 168 -8.28 -19.17 4.20
CA LEU A 168 -7.99 -18.07 5.12
C LEU A 168 -7.08 -18.51 6.26
N THR A 169 -7.30 -19.69 6.85
CA THR A 169 -6.38 -20.25 7.86
C THR A 169 -4.98 -20.44 7.29
N MET A 170 -4.86 -21.02 6.09
CA MET A 170 -3.56 -21.20 5.45
C MET A 170 -2.85 -19.86 5.19
N VAL A 171 -3.57 -18.85 4.72
CA VAL A 171 -3.01 -17.51 4.49
C VAL A 171 -2.52 -16.90 5.81
N MET A 172 -3.31 -17.01 6.89
CA MET A 172 -2.89 -16.55 8.21
C MET A 172 -1.67 -17.31 8.73
N ASP A 173 -1.56 -18.62 8.51
CA ASP A 173 -0.38 -19.39 8.89
C ASP A 173 0.89 -18.90 8.17
N HIS A 174 0.78 -18.52 6.89
CA HIS A 174 1.90 -17.95 6.14
C HIS A 174 2.28 -16.55 6.64
N ILE A 175 1.28 -15.72 6.96
CA ILE A 175 1.49 -14.40 7.57
C ILE A 175 2.23 -14.54 8.90
N HIS A 176 1.74 -15.39 9.81
CA HIS A 176 2.39 -15.64 11.10
C HIS A 176 3.80 -16.19 10.95
N HIS A 177 4.03 -17.06 9.95
CA HIS A 177 5.36 -17.58 9.66
C HIS A 177 6.33 -16.49 9.17
N GLU A 178 5.91 -15.63 8.25
CA GLU A 178 6.71 -14.48 7.80
C GLU A 178 7.00 -13.53 8.97
N ASP A 179 5.98 -13.19 9.76
CA ASP A 179 6.09 -12.23 10.84
C ASP A 179 7.06 -12.71 11.93
N THR A 180 6.98 -13.98 12.30
CA THR A 180 7.91 -14.55 13.28
C THR A 180 9.33 -14.67 12.74
N SER A 181 9.49 -15.06 11.46
CA SER A 181 10.80 -15.23 10.82
C SER A 181 11.52 -13.91 10.55
N THR A 182 10.78 -12.85 10.27
CA THR A 182 11.31 -11.50 9.98
C THR A 182 11.32 -10.60 11.20
N HIS A 183 10.93 -11.10 12.38
CA HIS A 183 10.72 -10.30 13.58
C HIS A 183 9.80 -9.09 13.34
N TYR A 184 8.71 -9.32 12.59
CA TYR A 184 7.63 -8.40 12.27
C TYR A 184 8.05 -7.20 11.39
N LEU A 185 9.23 -7.28 10.78
CA LEU A 185 9.70 -6.32 9.77
C LEU A 185 9.05 -6.56 8.41
N CYS A 186 8.81 -7.83 8.08
CA CYS A 186 8.34 -8.29 6.77
C CYS A 186 9.33 -7.94 5.63
N LEU A 187 9.02 -8.32 4.39
CA LEU A 187 9.89 -8.09 3.23
C LEU A 187 10.03 -6.60 2.86
N GLY A 188 8.97 -5.82 3.05
CA GLY A 188 8.91 -4.41 2.69
C GLY A 188 7.73 -3.68 3.32
N PRO A 189 7.61 -2.36 3.09
CA PRO A 189 6.66 -1.51 3.78
C PRO A 189 5.20 -1.90 3.49
N LEU A 190 4.89 -2.28 2.25
CA LEU A 190 3.54 -2.63 1.84
C LEU A 190 3.06 -3.92 2.50
N ASN A 191 3.84 -5.00 2.42
CA ASN A 191 3.43 -6.26 3.03
C ASN A 191 3.46 -6.16 4.57
N LYS A 192 4.38 -5.36 5.13
CA LYS A 192 4.38 -5.04 6.56
C LYS A 192 3.06 -4.47 7.05
N VAL A 193 2.48 -3.49 6.34
CA VAL A 193 1.24 -2.85 6.80
C VAL A 193 0.02 -3.76 6.59
N LEU A 194 0.04 -4.59 5.55
CA LEU A 194 -1.01 -5.58 5.30
C LEU A 194 -1.02 -6.70 6.34
N ASN A 195 0.13 -7.33 6.63
CA ASN A 195 0.24 -8.36 7.67
C ASN A 195 -0.21 -7.82 9.02
N MET A 196 0.21 -6.59 9.37
CA MET A 196 -0.21 -5.92 10.59
C MET A 196 -1.73 -5.76 10.68
N ILE A 197 -2.40 -5.40 9.59
CA ILE A 197 -3.86 -5.31 9.53
C ILE A 197 -4.48 -6.70 9.68
N CYS A 198 -3.95 -7.72 9.02
CA CYS A 198 -4.42 -9.10 9.17
C CYS A 198 -4.34 -9.59 10.62
N CYS A 199 -3.20 -9.38 11.31
CA CYS A 199 -3.06 -9.70 12.72
C CYS A 199 -4.00 -8.88 13.62
N TRP A 200 -4.27 -7.62 13.27
CA TRP A 200 -5.22 -6.79 13.99
C TRP A 200 -6.67 -7.28 13.81
N VAL A 201 -7.06 -7.67 12.59
CA VAL A 201 -8.38 -8.25 12.30
C VAL A 201 -8.56 -9.59 13.02
N GLU A 202 -7.53 -10.43 13.07
CA GLU A 202 -7.55 -11.70 13.78
C GLU A 202 -7.71 -11.49 15.30
N ASN A 203 -6.89 -10.63 15.90
CA ASN A 203 -7.01 -10.25 17.31
C ASN A 203 -6.29 -8.92 17.59
N PRO A 204 -7.04 -7.82 17.82
CA PRO A 204 -6.47 -6.49 18.07
C PRO A 204 -5.55 -6.40 19.29
N ASN A 205 -5.75 -7.27 20.28
CA ASN A 205 -5.01 -7.26 21.55
C ASN A 205 -3.82 -8.24 21.54
N SER A 206 -3.52 -8.86 20.40
CA SER A 206 -2.46 -9.86 20.28
C SER A 206 -1.06 -9.25 20.47
N LYS A 207 -0.12 -10.11 20.89
CA LYS A 207 1.31 -9.74 20.93
C LYS A 207 1.83 -9.38 19.54
N ALA A 208 1.32 -10.04 18.49
CA ALA A 208 1.70 -9.79 17.10
C ALA A 208 1.46 -8.33 16.70
N VAL A 209 0.28 -7.78 17.00
CA VAL A 209 -0.04 -6.37 16.75
C VAL A 209 0.96 -5.44 17.45
N LYS A 210 1.24 -5.67 18.74
CA LYS A 210 2.21 -4.87 19.50
C LYS A 210 3.61 -4.93 18.88
N CYS A 211 4.05 -6.10 18.45
CA CYS A 211 5.34 -6.28 17.77
C CYS A 211 5.38 -5.54 16.42
N HIS A 212 4.32 -5.61 15.63
CA HIS A 212 4.23 -4.86 14.37
C HIS A 212 4.22 -3.35 14.56
N LEU A 213 3.52 -2.84 15.58
CA LEU A 213 3.46 -1.41 15.89
C LEU A 213 4.85 -0.88 16.26
N ALA A 214 5.62 -1.64 17.05
CA ALA A 214 6.99 -1.29 17.41
C ALA A 214 7.91 -1.17 16.18
N ARG A 215 7.61 -1.89 15.08
CA ARG A 215 8.40 -1.93 13.85
C ARG A 215 8.02 -0.90 12.79
N ILE A 216 6.99 -0.08 13.01
CA ILE A 216 6.60 0.96 12.04
C ILE A 216 7.72 1.97 11.83
N LYS A 217 8.42 2.35 12.91
CA LYS A 217 9.47 3.37 12.88
C LYS A 217 10.71 2.93 12.10
N ASP A 218 10.96 1.63 11.98
CA ASP A 218 12.06 1.08 11.17
C ASP A 218 11.94 1.51 9.69
N TYR A 219 10.72 1.81 9.22
CA TYR A 219 10.46 2.28 7.86
C TYR A 219 10.37 3.80 7.72
N LEU A 220 10.30 4.55 8.81
CA LEU A 220 10.20 6.02 8.75
C LEU A 220 11.59 6.65 8.65
N TRP A 221 11.72 7.68 7.82
CA TRP A 221 12.96 8.42 7.62
C TRP A 221 12.67 9.91 7.51
N VAL A 222 13.40 10.71 8.30
CA VAL A 222 13.38 12.18 8.21
C VAL A 222 14.46 12.61 7.22
N ALA A 223 14.05 13.32 6.18
CA ALA A 223 14.91 13.93 5.17
C ALA A 223 14.70 15.45 5.14
N GLU A 224 15.45 16.14 4.28
CA GLU A 224 15.38 17.58 4.07
C GLU A 224 13.99 18.08 3.68
N ASP A 225 13.20 17.23 3.03
CA ASP A 225 11.85 17.48 2.54
C ASP A 225 10.75 16.96 3.49
N GLY A 226 11.10 16.40 4.65
CA GLY A 226 10.15 15.90 5.65
C GLY A 226 10.30 14.41 5.96
N MET A 227 9.32 13.83 6.65
CA MET A 227 9.32 12.41 7.02
C MET A 227 8.59 11.55 5.99
N LYS A 228 9.28 10.55 5.45
CA LYS A 228 8.75 9.60 4.46
C LYS A 228 8.88 8.16 4.92
N MET A 229 8.08 7.28 4.32
CA MET A 229 8.25 5.83 4.46
C MET A 229 9.23 5.34 3.39
N LYS A 230 10.27 4.62 3.82
CA LYS A 230 11.28 4.02 2.94
C LYS A 230 10.69 2.84 2.17
N GLY A 231 11.24 2.55 0.98
CA GLY A 231 10.88 1.37 0.17
C GLY A 231 11.28 0.03 0.77
N TYR A 232 12.22 0.03 1.72
CA TYR A 232 12.64 -1.08 2.57
C TYR A 232 12.97 -0.54 3.98
N ASN A 233 13.22 -1.41 4.96
CA ASN A 233 13.72 -0.95 6.28
C ASN A 233 15.11 -0.29 6.19
N GLY A 234 15.77 -0.41 5.04
CA GLY A 234 16.91 0.38 4.60
C GLY A 234 17.70 -0.38 3.55
N THR A 235 18.78 0.24 3.08
CA THR A 235 19.73 -0.33 2.11
C THR A 235 21.12 -0.52 2.72
N GLN A 236 21.19 -0.61 4.07
CA GLN A 236 22.44 -0.52 4.84
C GLN A 236 23.50 -1.54 4.38
N LEU A 237 23.12 -2.80 4.22
CA LEU A 237 24.05 -3.86 3.81
C LEU A 237 24.53 -3.66 2.38
N TRP A 238 23.59 -3.35 1.48
CA TRP A 238 23.86 -3.13 0.05
C TRP A 238 24.81 -1.94 -0.13
N ASP A 239 24.45 -0.77 0.41
CA ASP A 239 25.21 0.46 0.25
C ASP A 239 26.61 0.37 0.89
N THR A 240 26.73 -0.31 2.03
CA THR A 240 28.03 -0.55 2.67
C THR A 240 28.92 -1.42 1.77
N ALA A 241 28.38 -2.51 1.21
CA ALA A 241 29.13 -3.41 0.34
C ALA A 241 29.59 -2.72 -0.95
N PHE A 242 28.75 -1.88 -1.57
CA PHE A 242 29.17 -1.10 -2.74
C PHE A 242 30.18 -0.01 -2.39
N SER A 243 30.01 0.66 -1.25
CA SER A 243 30.94 1.71 -0.82
C SER A 243 32.34 1.16 -0.62
N VAL A 244 32.49 0.01 0.04
CA VAL A 244 33.80 -0.65 0.22
C VAL A 244 34.43 -1.02 -1.13
N GLN A 245 33.66 -1.63 -2.03
CA GLN A 245 34.15 -2.01 -3.36
C GLN A 245 34.57 -0.78 -4.18
N ALA A 246 33.80 0.30 -4.14
CA ALA A 246 34.11 1.55 -4.84
C ALA A 246 35.38 2.21 -4.31
N ILE A 247 35.58 2.24 -2.98
CA ILE A 247 36.79 2.78 -2.36
C ILE A 247 38.04 2.01 -2.81
N VAL A 248 37.97 0.67 -2.82
CA VAL A 248 39.10 -0.16 -3.26
C VAL A 248 39.35 -0.04 -4.76
N ALA A 249 38.29 -0.03 -5.58
CA ALA A 249 38.41 0.04 -7.04
C ALA A 249 38.88 1.41 -7.56
N SER A 250 38.53 2.50 -6.85
CA SER A 250 38.87 3.86 -7.26
C SER A 250 40.34 4.23 -7.03
N ASN A 251 41.11 3.42 -6.28
CA ASN A 251 42.52 3.65 -5.97
C ASN A 251 42.82 5.04 -5.35
N LEU A 252 41.80 5.76 -4.87
CA LEU A 252 41.87 7.10 -4.29
C LEU A 252 42.86 7.22 -3.12
N PRO A 253 43.10 6.20 -2.28
CA PRO A 253 44.15 6.27 -1.26
C PRO A 253 45.55 6.46 -1.85
N ASN A 254 45.82 6.00 -3.08
CA ASN A 254 47.12 6.18 -3.73
C ASN A 254 47.25 7.55 -4.43
N GLU A 255 46.14 8.20 -4.80
CA GLU A 255 46.14 9.53 -5.43
C GLU A 255 46.03 10.69 -4.42
N TYR A 256 45.35 10.49 -3.28
CA TYR A 256 45.06 11.56 -2.31
C TYR A 256 45.44 11.22 -0.86
N GLY A 257 45.92 10.01 -0.59
CA GLY A 257 46.15 9.47 0.77
C GLY A 257 47.60 9.46 1.25
N ARG A 258 48.40 10.48 0.88
CA ARG A 258 49.63 10.82 1.62
C ARG A 258 49.56 12.26 2.08
N SER A 259 48.95 12.47 3.24
CA SER A 259 49.15 13.64 4.10
C SER A 259 49.79 13.17 5.40
#